data_AF-A0A2V9ZMD1-F1
#
_entry.id   AF-A0A2V9ZMD1-F1
#
_cell.length_a   1.000
_cell.length_b   1.000
_cell.length_c   1.000
_cell.angle_alpha   90.00
_cell.angle_beta   90.00
_cell.angle_gamma   90.00
#
_symmetry.space_group_name_H-M   'P 1'
#
loop_
_entity.id
_entity.type
_entity.pdbx_description
1 polymer ?
#
loop_
_entity_poly.entity_id
_entity_poly.type
_entity_poly.pdbx_seq_one_letter_code
_entity_poly.pdbx_strand_id
1 'polypeptide(L)'
;MKLKLMQLVGMLSMLCAMSTMLAAAAIEGQLTQVQVSSRGNVATVTLRTTGAFTHTEYRPTENLLLVDMAGISATSMDDKTHAVHAPNLVSYRILGYKGGDGKNVARVEFAVVSGAKPSFDKARNQLRINIAGDASAVALASTSQSATTADTPVPTMAAASHSPRITEIRKVGVIRGKNGLEVEISANAPLSPNAIKLTAPDRVVVDLANAVPEGRNKTIAVNSGEVKSIRISRYQLYPPVTRVVIDLVSAQDFELAPSANRLKVRLHPAGAEVAAATTPPAQNLQADPKPAEIPAPAVTETSATAQAATVNAASEAKTSGAQTSAAANAATKAADFAVVNPEYHTIAANVDPATRANHAA
;
A
#
# COMPACT_ATOMS: atom_id res chain seq x y z
N MET A 1 -77.06 38.34 32.07
CA MET A 1 -75.65 38.68 32.39
C MET A 1 -74.83 38.17 31.21
N LYS A 2 -74.31 39.08 30.37
CA LYS A 2 -72.91 39.56 30.43
C LYS A 2 -71.94 38.37 30.30
N LEU A 3 -71.44 38.11 29.10
CA LEU A 3 -70.22 38.69 28.52
C LEU A 3 -68.95 38.02 29.10
N LYS A 4 -68.06 37.64 28.18
CA LYS A 4 -66.64 37.26 28.35
C LYS A 4 -66.35 35.77 28.53
N LEU A 5 -66.22 35.06 27.41
CA LEU A 5 -65.07 34.16 27.21
C LEU A 5 -64.76 33.92 25.71
N MET A 6 -64.91 34.95 24.89
CA MET A 6 -64.08 35.08 23.69
C MET A 6 -62.75 35.71 24.13
N GLN A 7 -61.65 35.23 23.55
CA GLN A 7 -60.25 35.47 23.92
C GLN A 7 -59.63 34.51 24.94
N LEU A 8 -59.56 33.23 24.56
CA LEU A 8 -58.38 32.42 24.93
C LEU A 8 -58.04 31.37 23.84
N VAL A 9 -58.20 31.76 22.57
CA VAL A 9 -57.84 30.94 21.39
C VAL A 9 -56.59 31.50 20.67
N GLY A 10 -55.89 32.47 21.27
CA GLY A 10 -54.84 33.24 20.59
C GLY A 10 -53.44 33.19 21.20
N MET A 11 -53.13 32.26 22.10
CA MET A 11 -51.79 32.22 22.74
C MET A 11 -51.39 30.80 23.18
N LEU A 12 -51.50 29.82 22.28
CA LEU A 12 -50.86 28.51 22.45
C LEU A 12 -50.24 27.98 21.15
N SER A 13 -50.12 28.83 20.12
CA SER A 13 -49.58 28.45 18.81
C SER A 13 -48.35 29.28 18.43
N MET A 14 -47.42 29.47 19.36
CA MET A 14 -46.10 30.04 19.03
C MET A 14 -45.06 29.74 20.12
N LEU A 15 -44.72 28.47 20.35
CA LEU A 15 -43.43 28.13 20.96
C LEU A 15 -43.06 26.67 20.67
N CYS A 16 -41.78 26.47 20.37
CA CYS A 16 -41.12 25.19 20.10
C CYS A 16 -41.16 24.65 18.66
N ALA A 17 -40.92 25.54 17.68
CA ALA A 17 -40.06 25.18 16.54
C ALA A 17 -38.59 25.27 17.00
N MET A 18 -38.18 24.32 17.83
CA MET A 18 -36.77 24.03 18.13
C MET A 18 -36.63 22.53 17.92
N SER A 19 -36.58 22.14 16.65
CA SER A 19 -35.99 20.87 16.26
C SER A 19 -34.53 20.96 16.66
N THR A 20 -34.25 20.57 17.91
CA THR A 20 -32.91 20.25 18.34
C THR A 20 -32.46 19.11 17.44
N MET A 21 -31.68 19.43 16.42
CA MET A 21 -30.72 18.48 15.91
C MET A 21 -29.78 18.17 17.08
N LEU A 22 -30.18 17.20 17.90
CA LEU A 22 -29.24 16.44 18.67
C LEU A 22 -28.40 15.74 17.60
N ALA A 23 -27.30 16.39 17.20
CA ALA A 23 -26.17 15.68 16.66
C ALA A 23 -25.82 14.69 17.75
N ALA A 24 -26.35 13.47 17.64
CA ALA A 24 -25.85 12.35 18.40
C ALA A 24 -24.37 12.33 18.07
N ALA A 25 -23.53 12.79 19.01
CA ALA A 25 -22.11 12.56 18.96
C ALA A 25 -22.01 11.06 18.78
N ALA A 26 -21.74 10.62 17.55
CA ALA A 26 -21.67 9.23 17.24
C ALA A 26 -20.61 8.70 18.19
N ILE A 27 -21.02 7.80 19.09
CA ILE A 27 -20.08 7.16 20.02
C ILE A 27 -19.06 6.52 19.11
N GLU A 28 -17.87 7.13 19.05
CA GLU A 28 -16.83 6.68 18.15
C GLU A 28 -16.52 5.25 18.54
N GLY A 29 -16.63 4.34 17.57
CA GLY A 29 -16.32 2.97 17.83
C GLY A 29 -14.84 2.82 18.17
N GLN A 30 -14.49 1.84 18.98
CA GLN A 30 -13.11 1.56 19.36
C GLN A 30 -12.81 0.09 19.15
N LEU A 31 -11.61 -0.21 18.66
CA LEU A 31 -11.10 -1.57 18.71
C LEU A 31 -10.70 -1.83 20.17
N THR A 32 -11.41 -2.74 20.84
CA THR A 32 -11.22 -3.02 22.28
C THR A 32 -10.46 -4.31 22.54
N GLN A 33 -10.40 -5.21 21.56
CA GLN A 33 -9.64 -6.44 21.70
C GLN A 33 -9.27 -7.05 20.34
N VAL A 34 -8.08 -7.61 20.27
CA VAL A 34 -7.70 -8.61 19.26
C VAL A 34 -7.43 -9.92 19.99
N GLN A 35 -8.21 -10.94 19.67
CA GLN A 35 -8.03 -12.28 20.20
C GLN A 35 -7.64 -13.21 19.06
N VAL A 36 -6.56 -13.96 19.25
CA VAL A 36 -6.15 -15.00 18.31
C VAL A 36 -6.32 -16.35 18.97
N SER A 37 -6.93 -17.27 18.25
CA SER A 37 -7.05 -18.68 18.64
C SER A 37 -6.76 -19.55 17.42
N SER A 38 -6.53 -20.83 17.63
CA SER A 38 -6.30 -21.79 16.56
C SER A 38 -7.09 -23.07 16.80
N ARG A 39 -7.57 -23.68 15.71
CA ARG A 39 -8.19 -25.01 15.73
C ARG A 39 -7.76 -25.75 14.48
N GLY A 40 -7.09 -26.89 14.67
CA GLY A 40 -6.47 -27.61 13.55
C GLY A 40 -5.59 -26.65 12.74
N ASN A 41 -5.72 -26.66 11.42
CA ASN A 41 -4.91 -25.84 10.53
C ASN A 41 -5.44 -24.43 10.23
N VAL A 42 -6.25 -23.87 11.14
CA VAL A 42 -6.89 -22.57 10.93
C VAL A 42 -6.59 -21.67 12.12
N ALA A 43 -6.07 -20.47 11.86
CA ALA A 43 -6.06 -19.39 12.83
C ALA A 43 -7.38 -18.63 12.76
N THR A 44 -7.99 -18.37 13.91
CA THR A 44 -9.17 -17.52 14.04
C THR A 44 -8.78 -16.28 14.80
N VAL A 45 -8.78 -15.14 14.11
CA VAL A 45 -8.63 -13.82 14.69
C VAL A 45 -10.01 -13.24 14.96
N THR A 46 -10.20 -12.66 16.13
CA THR A 46 -11.43 -12.01 16.53
C THR A 46 -11.10 -10.58 16.96
N LEU A 47 -11.57 -9.61 16.16
CA LEU A 47 -11.48 -8.19 16.44
C LEU A 47 -12.79 -7.76 17.12
N ARG A 48 -12.74 -7.30 18.37
CA ARG A 48 -13.92 -6.79 19.08
C ARG A 48 -13.93 -5.28 19.07
N THR A 49 -15.08 -4.70 18.76
CA THR A 49 -15.25 -3.25 18.70
C THR A 49 -16.40 -2.76 19.56
N THR A 50 -16.35 -1.48 19.92
CA THR A 50 -17.55 -0.71 20.26
C THR A 50 -18.07 -0.02 19.01
N GLY A 51 -19.36 0.27 18.97
CA GLY A 51 -19.98 0.99 17.86
C GLY A 51 -20.06 0.18 16.56
N ALA A 52 -20.83 0.73 15.61
CA ALA A 52 -20.97 0.15 14.28
C ALA A 52 -19.73 0.46 13.44
N PHE A 53 -19.38 -0.47 12.55
CA PHE A 53 -18.26 -0.30 11.62
C PHE A 53 -18.60 -0.86 10.25
N THR A 54 -17.86 -0.38 9.24
CA THR A 54 -17.71 -1.07 7.95
C THR A 54 -16.27 -1.55 7.84
N HIS A 55 -16.01 -2.59 7.05
CA HIS A 55 -14.66 -3.07 6.85
C HIS A 55 -14.31 -3.19 5.36
N THR A 56 -13.03 -3.02 5.05
CA THR A 56 -12.47 -3.24 3.72
C THR A 56 -11.23 -4.11 3.86
N GLU A 57 -11.10 -5.06 2.94
CA GLU A 57 -10.03 -6.05 2.92
C GLU A 57 -9.11 -5.72 1.75
N TYR A 58 -7.80 -5.69 2.00
CA TYR A 58 -6.82 -5.42 0.98
C TYR A 58 -5.64 -6.37 1.11
N ARG A 59 -5.25 -7.02 0.00
CA ARG A 59 -4.16 -8.00 -0.03
C ARG A 59 -3.14 -7.65 -1.12
N PRO A 60 -2.26 -6.67 -0.86
CA PRO A 60 -1.27 -6.21 -1.82
C PRO A 60 -0.20 -7.26 -2.13
N THR A 61 0.07 -8.18 -1.21
CA THR A 61 0.96 -9.34 -1.44
C THR A 61 0.34 -10.59 -0.84
N GLU A 62 0.85 -11.78 -1.19
CA GLU A 62 0.33 -13.02 -0.62
C GLU A 62 0.56 -13.13 0.90
N ASN A 63 1.55 -12.45 1.44
CA ASN A 63 1.92 -12.53 2.86
C ASN A 63 1.36 -11.39 3.70
N LEU A 64 0.62 -10.47 3.10
CA LEU A 64 0.10 -9.29 3.79
C LEU A 64 -1.39 -9.13 3.55
N LEU A 65 -2.16 -9.21 4.61
CA LEU A 65 -3.58 -8.90 4.63
C LEU A 65 -3.80 -7.63 5.47
N LEU A 66 -4.47 -6.64 4.91
CA LEU A 66 -4.87 -5.43 5.60
C LEU A 66 -6.39 -5.44 5.75
N VAL A 67 -6.85 -5.09 6.94
CA VAL A 67 -8.27 -4.97 7.27
C VAL A 67 -8.49 -3.59 7.85
N ASP A 68 -9.20 -2.75 7.11
CA ASP A 68 -9.54 -1.39 7.53
C ASP A 68 -10.95 -1.39 8.10
N MET A 69 -11.08 -0.96 9.35
CA MET A 69 -12.37 -0.83 10.04
C MET A 69 -12.74 0.65 10.16
N ALA A 70 -13.58 1.13 9.25
CA ALA A 70 -14.01 2.52 9.24
C ALA A 70 -15.05 2.80 10.32
N GLY A 71 -14.93 3.96 10.97
CA GLY A 71 -15.70 4.35 12.15
C GLY A 71 -15.13 3.83 13.47
N ILE A 72 -13.98 3.14 13.43
CA ILE A 72 -13.31 2.56 14.59
C ILE A 72 -11.99 3.28 14.87
N SER A 73 -11.80 3.72 16.11
CA SER A 73 -10.54 4.22 16.65
C SER A 73 -9.64 3.08 17.12
N ALA A 74 -8.34 3.21 16.87
CA ALA A 74 -7.30 2.31 17.34
C ALA A 74 -6.63 2.78 18.66
N THR A 75 -7.07 3.90 19.25
CA THR A 75 -6.40 4.55 20.41
C THR A 75 -6.23 3.66 21.65
N SER A 76 -7.09 2.64 21.79
CA SER A 76 -7.07 1.70 22.92
C SER A 76 -6.13 0.51 22.69
N MET A 77 -5.45 0.47 21.54
CA MET A 77 -4.49 -0.55 21.15
C MET A 77 -3.12 0.07 21.00
N ASP A 78 -2.06 -0.68 21.29
CA ASP A 78 -0.72 -0.26 20.93
C ASP A 78 -0.42 -0.53 19.45
N ASP A 79 0.49 0.25 18.89
CA ASP A 79 0.92 0.18 17.49
C ASP A 79 2.06 -0.81 17.26
N LYS A 80 2.44 -1.58 18.29
CA LYS A 80 3.53 -2.54 18.19
C LYS A 80 3.09 -3.78 17.44
N THR A 81 4.09 -4.49 16.95
CA THR A 81 3.88 -5.78 16.30
C THR A 81 3.72 -6.87 17.36
N HIS A 82 2.63 -7.60 17.25
CA HIS A 82 2.30 -8.74 18.10
C HIS A 82 2.58 -10.03 17.36
N ALA A 83 3.72 -10.67 17.65
CA ALA A 83 4.05 -11.98 17.11
C ALA A 83 3.02 -13.02 17.58
N VAL A 84 2.59 -13.89 16.67
CA VAL A 84 1.59 -14.92 16.92
C VAL A 84 2.17 -16.27 16.49
N HIS A 85 1.92 -17.30 17.28
CA HIS A 85 2.26 -18.68 16.92
C HIS A 85 0.97 -19.44 16.58
N ALA A 86 0.33 -19.05 15.49
CA ALA A 86 -0.90 -19.65 15.01
C ALA A 86 -0.76 -20.12 13.55
N PRO A 87 -1.52 -21.13 13.12
CA PRO A 87 -1.43 -21.66 11.77
C PRO A 87 -1.78 -20.58 10.75
N ASN A 88 -0.97 -20.45 9.70
CA ASN A 88 -1.14 -19.46 8.64
C ASN A 88 -1.06 -17.97 9.05
N LEU A 89 -0.82 -17.66 10.33
CA LEU A 89 -0.75 -16.29 10.84
C LEU A 89 0.52 -16.09 11.67
N VAL A 90 1.37 -15.17 11.22
CA VAL A 90 2.70 -14.94 11.80
C VAL A 90 2.69 -13.79 12.81
N SER A 91 1.96 -12.71 12.52
CA SER A 91 1.73 -11.62 13.48
C SER A 91 0.56 -10.73 13.05
N TYR A 92 0.22 -9.78 13.92
CA TYR A 92 -0.55 -8.60 13.54
C TYR A 92 0.05 -7.31 14.12
N ARG A 93 -0.37 -6.16 13.59
CA ARG A 93 -0.21 -4.83 14.21
C ARG A 93 -1.41 -3.95 13.88
N ILE A 94 -1.62 -2.92 14.68
CA ILE A 94 -2.80 -2.05 14.58
C ILE A 94 -2.33 -0.61 14.37
N LEU A 95 -2.94 0.09 13.41
CA LEU A 95 -2.65 1.48 13.09
C LEU A 95 -3.96 2.28 13.08
N GLY A 96 -3.94 3.48 13.65
CA GLY A 96 -5.04 4.43 13.57
C GLY A 96 -4.76 5.55 12.57
N TYR A 97 -5.72 5.88 11.72
CA TYR A 97 -5.62 7.05 10.84
C TYR A 97 -7.00 7.64 10.53
N LYS A 98 -7.03 8.81 9.89
CA LYS A 98 -8.26 9.45 9.40
C LYS A 98 -8.50 9.07 7.94
N GLY A 99 -9.67 8.47 7.66
CA GLY A 99 -10.11 8.17 6.30
C GLY A 99 -10.41 9.43 5.49
N GLY A 100 -10.59 9.29 4.18
CA GLY A 100 -10.94 10.41 3.29
C GLY A 100 -12.29 11.06 3.62
N ASP A 101 -13.15 10.36 4.36
CA ASP A 101 -14.42 10.85 4.89
C ASP A 101 -14.29 11.50 6.28
N GLY A 102 -13.06 11.68 6.79
CA GLY A 102 -12.76 12.27 8.10
C GLY A 102 -13.03 11.34 9.29
N LYS A 103 -13.51 10.11 9.07
CA LYS A 103 -13.75 9.15 10.15
C LYS A 103 -12.45 8.50 10.61
N ASN A 104 -12.42 8.06 11.87
CA ASN A 104 -11.34 7.20 12.35
C ASN A 104 -11.40 5.84 11.63
N VAL A 105 -10.23 5.34 11.25
CA VAL A 105 -10.06 4.02 10.68
C VAL A 105 -9.01 3.29 11.50
N ALA A 106 -9.37 2.11 12.01
CA ALA A 106 -8.42 1.17 12.58
C ALA A 106 -8.01 0.19 11.47
N ARG A 107 -6.75 0.24 11.06
CA ARG A 107 -6.14 -0.72 10.14
C ARG A 107 -5.46 -1.81 10.94
N VAL A 108 -5.88 -3.04 10.73
CA VAL A 108 -5.17 -4.22 11.25
C VAL A 108 -4.38 -4.83 10.10
N GLU A 109 -3.06 -4.84 10.25
CA GLU A 109 -2.17 -5.50 9.30
C GLU A 109 -1.81 -6.88 9.82
N PHE A 110 -2.15 -7.90 9.06
CA PHE A 110 -1.83 -9.30 9.31
C PHE A 110 -0.72 -9.75 8.39
N ALA A 111 0.33 -10.29 8.99
CA ALA A 111 1.35 -11.03 8.28
C ALA A 111 0.95 -12.50 8.24
N VAL A 112 0.68 -13.01 7.05
CA VAL A 112 0.22 -14.37 6.82
C VAL A 112 1.26 -15.16 6.02
N VAL A 113 1.16 -16.48 6.11
CA VAL A 113 1.97 -17.36 5.25
C VAL A 113 1.53 -17.24 3.78
N SER A 114 2.42 -17.54 2.84
CA SER A 114 2.01 -17.63 1.42
C SER A 114 1.01 -18.76 1.25
N GLY A 115 0.04 -18.58 0.37
CA GLY A 115 -1.08 -19.53 0.21
C GLY A 115 -2.16 -19.45 1.30
N ALA A 116 -2.04 -18.56 2.29
CA ALA A 116 -3.13 -18.33 3.25
C ALA A 116 -4.42 -17.86 2.54
N LYS A 117 -5.55 -18.40 2.99
CA LYS A 117 -6.91 -18.15 2.49
C LYS A 117 -7.76 -17.59 3.63
N PRO A 118 -7.79 -16.27 3.84
CA PRO A 118 -8.62 -15.64 4.86
C PRO A 118 -10.09 -15.63 4.43
N SER A 119 -10.99 -15.76 5.40
CA SER A 119 -12.43 -15.56 5.24
C SER A 119 -12.97 -14.76 6.43
N PHE A 120 -14.03 -13.99 6.20
CA PHE A 120 -14.48 -12.95 7.12
C PHE A 120 -15.95 -13.17 7.50
N ASP A 121 -16.23 -13.07 8.79
CA ASP A 121 -17.57 -13.14 9.37
C ASP A 121 -17.77 -11.91 10.26
N LYS A 122 -18.65 -11.01 9.81
CA LYS A 122 -18.94 -9.76 10.48
C LYS A 122 -20.20 -9.89 11.33
N ALA A 123 -20.04 -9.62 12.63
CA ALA A 123 -21.12 -9.39 13.57
C ALA A 123 -21.21 -7.89 13.95
N ARG A 124 -22.19 -7.50 14.77
CA ARG A 124 -22.43 -6.09 15.12
C ARG A 124 -21.19 -5.40 15.73
N ASN A 125 -20.52 -6.09 16.66
CA ASN A 125 -19.42 -5.55 17.47
C ASN A 125 -18.16 -6.43 17.38
N GLN A 126 -18.07 -7.22 16.31
CA GLN A 126 -16.99 -8.17 16.13
C GLN A 126 -16.76 -8.46 14.65
N LEU A 127 -15.50 -8.52 14.24
CA LEU A 127 -15.10 -9.11 12.97
C LEU A 127 -14.26 -10.35 13.26
N ARG A 128 -14.71 -11.52 12.79
CA ARG A 128 -13.96 -12.77 12.88
C ARG A 128 -13.30 -13.05 11.54
N ILE A 129 -12.02 -13.38 11.57
CA ILE A 129 -11.22 -13.74 10.41
C ILE A 129 -10.71 -15.18 10.61
N ASN A 130 -11.11 -16.09 9.73
CA ASN A 130 -10.57 -17.46 9.69
C ASN A 130 -9.51 -17.54 8.59
N ILE A 131 -8.28 -17.82 8.98
CA ILE A 131 -7.11 -17.88 8.09
C ILE A 131 -6.73 -19.36 7.96
N ALA A 132 -7.25 -19.98 6.89
CA ALA A 132 -6.89 -21.32 6.49
C ALA A 132 -5.70 -21.28 5.51
N GLY A 133 -5.12 -22.43 5.20
CA GLY A 133 -4.01 -22.54 4.26
C GLY A 133 -3.33 -23.89 4.43
N ASP A 134 -2.24 -24.09 3.69
CA ASP A 134 -1.49 -25.34 3.73
C ASP A 134 -0.41 -25.35 4.84
N ALA A 135 -0.23 -24.25 5.57
CA ALA A 135 0.79 -24.16 6.61
C ALA A 135 0.28 -24.77 7.92
N SER A 136 0.56 -26.07 8.06
CA SER A 136 0.30 -26.90 9.24
C SER A 136 0.54 -26.22 10.58
N ALA A 137 -0.49 -26.28 11.41
CA ALA A 137 -0.45 -26.05 12.84
C ALA A 137 0.56 -26.96 13.53
N VAL A 138 1.60 -26.37 14.12
CA VAL A 138 2.27 -27.03 15.25
C VAL A 138 1.29 -26.93 16.42
N ALA A 139 0.57 -28.02 16.64
CA ALA A 139 -0.48 -28.14 17.63
C ALA A 139 0.08 -27.93 19.04
N LEU A 140 -0.59 -27.07 19.81
CA LEU A 140 -0.64 -27.16 21.26
C LEU A 140 -1.24 -28.52 21.63
N ALA A 141 -0.40 -29.47 22.01
CA ALA A 141 -0.82 -30.65 22.75
C ALA A 141 -0.10 -30.66 24.11
N SER A 142 -0.67 -29.90 25.05
CA SER A 142 -0.47 -30.18 26.48
C SER A 142 -1.33 -31.40 26.82
N THR A 143 -0.77 -32.59 26.70
CA THR A 143 -1.25 -33.77 27.42
C THR A 143 -0.09 -34.29 28.25
N SER A 144 -0.21 -34.07 29.56
CA SER A 144 0.55 -34.75 30.60
C SER A 144 0.35 -36.27 30.48
N GLN A 145 1.42 -37.02 30.20
CA GLN A 145 1.56 -38.39 30.70
C GLN A 145 3.04 -38.81 30.74
N SER A 146 3.52 -39.06 31.95
CA SER A 146 4.78 -39.77 32.23
C SER A 146 4.66 -41.25 31.86
N ALA A 147 5.73 -41.81 31.27
CA ALA A 147 6.51 -42.96 31.77
C ALA A 147 7.22 -43.75 30.63
N THR A 148 8.56 -43.83 30.73
CA THR A 148 9.46 -45.03 30.61
C THR A 148 9.31 -45.92 29.34
N THR A 149 10.30 -46.27 28.50
CA THR A 149 11.71 -46.71 28.70
C THR A 149 12.40 -46.91 27.33
N ALA A 150 13.74 -46.95 27.34
CA ALA A 150 14.63 -47.77 26.49
C ALA A 150 14.93 -47.38 25.01
N ASP A 151 16.12 -46.79 24.87
CA ASP A 151 17.29 -47.28 24.10
C ASP A 151 17.32 -47.29 22.55
N THR A 152 18.43 -46.68 22.08
CA THR A 152 19.19 -46.74 20.82
C THR A 152 18.68 -46.02 19.54
N PRO A 153 19.51 -45.15 18.90
CA PRO A 153 19.07 -44.19 17.89
C PRO A 153 19.24 -44.69 16.45
N VAL A 154 18.28 -44.34 15.58
CA VAL A 154 18.40 -44.42 14.12
C VAL A 154 18.72 -43.00 13.61
N PRO A 155 19.78 -42.76 12.82
CA PRO A 155 20.07 -41.43 12.31
C PRO A 155 19.13 -41.12 11.15
N THR A 156 17.92 -40.66 11.45
CA THR A 156 17.08 -40.02 10.45
C THR A 156 17.59 -38.61 10.29
N MET A 157 18.10 -38.31 9.10
CA MET A 157 18.53 -36.99 8.67
C MET A 157 17.51 -35.95 9.12
N ALA A 158 17.93 -35.11 10.05
CA ALA A 158 17.19 -33.93 10.45
C ALA A 158 17.01 -33.07 9.19
N ALA A 159 15.82 -33.15 8.59
CA ALA A 159 15.31 -32.07 7.77
C ALA A 159 15.31 -30.86 8.69
N ALA A 160 16.32 -30.01 8.53
CA ALA A 160 16.44 -28.78 9.27
C ALA A 160 15.14 -28.01 9.07
N SER A 161 14.34 -27.96 10.13
CA SER A 161 13.18 -27.09 10.25
C SER A 161 13.68 -25.66 10.11
N HIS A 162 13.68 -25.16 8.88
CA HIS A 162 13.95 -23.76 8.62
C HIS A 162 12.68 -23.01 9.03
N SER A 163 12.58 -22.67 10.31
CA SER A 163 11.84 -21.47 10.72
C SER A 163 12.22 -20.36 9.72
N PRO A 164 11.28 -19.58 9.16
CA PRO A 164 11.64 -18.52 8.23
C PRO A 164 12.53 -17.53 8.96
N ARG A 165 13.84 -17.72 8.83
CA ARG A 165 14.84 -16.81 9.40
C ARG A 165 14.71 -15.55 8.58
N ILE A 166 14.58 -14.42 9.27
CA ILE A 166 14.59 -13.12 8.62
C ILE A 166 15.86 -13.02 7.79
N THR A 167 15.69 -12.74 6.51
CA THR A 167 16.82 -12.55 5.59
C THR A 167 17.43 -11.19 5.86
N GLU A 168 18.73 -11.13 6.06
CA GLU A 168 19.46 -9.89 6.26
C GLU A 168 20.15 -9.50 4.94
N ILE A 169 19.82 -8.32 4.41
CA ILE A 169 20.47 -7.75 3.22
C ILE A 169 21.80 -7.15 3.66
N ARG A 170 22.90 -7.82 3.33
CA ARG A 170 24.23 -7.46 3.78
C ARG A 170 24.87 -6.36 2.95
N LYS A 171 24.80 -6.50 1.63
CA LYS A 171 25.47 -5.56 0.72
C LYS A 171 24.59 -5.27 -0.48
N VAL A 172 24.58 -3.99 -0.86
CA VAL A 172 24.07 -3.54 -2.15
C VAL A 172 25.20 -2.78 -2.82
N GLY A 173 25.52 -3.16 -4.04
CA GLY A 173 26.62 -2.61 -4.81
C GLY A 173 26.26 -2.46 -6.28
N VAL A 174 27.08 -1.69 -6.99
CA VAL A 174 26.97 -1.50 -8.43
C VAL A 174 28.17 -2.15 -9.09
N ILE A 175 27.93 -2.91 -10.15
CA ILE A 175 28.94 -3.57 -10.95
C ILE A 175 28.73 -3.16 -12.40
N ARG A 176 29.80 -2.88 -13.13
CA ARG A 176 29.74 -2.73 -14.60
C ARG A 176 29.84 -4.12 -15.22
N GLY A 177 28.75 -4.55 -15.85
CA GLY A 177 28.72 -5.76 -16.66
C GLY A 177 29.07 -5.47 -18.12
N LYS A 178 29.12 -6.52 -18.94
CA LYS A 178 29.35 -6.40 -20.39
C LYS A 178 28.19 -5.70 -21.12
N ASN A 179 26.98 -5.78 -20.56
CA ASN A 179 25.73 -5.34 -21.21
C ASN A 179 25.11 -4.11 -20.51
N GLY A 180 25.88 -3.39 -19.68
CA GLY A 180 25.40 -2.24 -18.92
C GLY A 180 25.67 -2.35 -17.42
N LEU A 181 24.98 -1.51 -16.66
CA LEU A 181 25.12 -1.42 -15.22
C LEU A 181 24.25 -2.48 -14.52
N GLU A 182 24.85 -3.20 -13.58
CA GLU A 182 24.20 -4.22 -12.77
C GLU A 182 24.19 -3.78 -11.31
N VAL A 183 23.04 -3.88 -10.65
CA VAL A 183 22.92 -3.72 -9.20
C VAL A 183 22.92 -5.10 -8.58
N GLU A 184 23.85 -5.33 -7.65
CA GLU A 184 23.97 -6.59 -6.94
C GLU A 184 23.58 -6.43 -5.48
N ILE A 185 22.70 -7.30 -5.02
CA ILE A 185 22.17 -7.37 -3.66
C ILE A 185 22.60 -8.72 -3.07
N SER A 186 23.29 -8.73 -1.93
CA SER A 186 23.67 -9.95 -1.22
C SER A 186 23.00 -10.05 0.13
N ALA A 187 22.71 -11.28 0.55
CA ALA A 187 22.03 -11.58 1.79
C ALA A 187 22.60 -12.82 2.50
N ASN A 188 22.10 -13.10 3.71
CA ASN A 188 22.44 -14.31 4.46
C ASN A 188 21.60 -15.55 4.07
N ALA A 189 20.56 -15.38 3.26
CA ALA A 189 19.63 -16.42 2.84
C ALA A 189 19.06 -16.11 1.44
N PRO A 190 18.36 -17.06 0.79
CA PRO A 190 17.74 -16.82 -0.51
C PRO A 190 16.75 -15.65 -0.52
N LEU A 191 16.70 -14.94 -1.64
CA LEU A 191 15.86 -13.76 -1.84
C LEU A 191 14.65 -14.09 -2.70
N SER A 192 13.49 -13.56 -2.32
CA SER A 192 12.24 -13.60 -3.11
C SER A 192 11.90 -12.19 -3.60
N PRO A 193 12.43 -11.76 -4.76
CA PRO A 193 12.22 -10.41 -5.25
C PRO A 193 10.90 -10.25 -5.99
N ASN A 194 10.24 -9.11 -5.75
CA ASN A 194 9.20 -8.57 -6.62
C ASN A 194 9.71 -7.22 -7.16
N ALA A 195 9.62 -6.98 -8.46
CA ALA A 195 10.09 -5.73 -9.04
C ALA A 195 9.08 -5.08 -9.97
N ILE A 196 9.00 -3.75 -9.89
CA ILE A 196 8.17 -2.92 -10.76
C ILE A 196 8.98 -1.76 -11.33
N LYS A 197 8.60 -1.33 -12.53
CA LYS A 197 9.08 -0.10 -13.15
C LYS A 197 8.07 1.02 -12.88
N LEU A 198 8.56 2.18 -12.46
CA LEU A 198 7.77 3.39 -12.27
C LEU A 198 8.28 4.48 -13.22
N THR A 199 7.38 5.34 -13.65
CA THR A 199 7.66 6.54 -14.46
C THR A 199 7.35 7.79 -13.63
N ALA A 200 7.95 8.93 -14.01
CA ALA A 200 7.75 10.23 -13.35
C ALA A 200 8.11 10.28 -11.84
N PRO A 201 9.40 10.16 -11.46
CA PRO A 201 10.56 9.92 -12.33
C PRO A 201 10.83 8.43 -12.56
N ASP A 202 11.65 8.12 -13.57
CA ASP A 202 11.98 6.74 -13.94
C ASP A 202 12.73 6.02 -12.82
N ARG A 203 12.16 4.91 -12.35
CA ARG A 203 12.69 4.11 -11.23
C ARG A 203 12.41 2.64 -11.43
N VAL A 204 13.34 1.79 -10.99
CA VAL A 204 13.07 0.37 -10.73
C VAL A 204 12.97 0.18 -9.22
N VAL A 205 11.87 -0.42 -8.77
CA VAL A 205 11.62 -0.73 -7.36
C VAL A 205 11.69 -2.23 -7.20
N VAL A 206 12.55 -2.71 -6.30
CA VAL A 206 12.68 -4.12 -5.95
C VAL A 206 12.33 -4.32 -4.48
N ASP A 207 11.25 -5.04 -4.23
CA ASP A 207 10.79 -5.42 -2.90
C ASP A 207 11.27 -6.83 -2.56
N LEU A 208 11.90 -6.96 -1.40
CA LEU A 208 12.46 -8.22 -0.88
C LEU A 208 11.65 -8.60 0.35
N ALA A 209 10.79 -9.60 0.19
CA ALA A 209 9.94 -10.11 1.26
C ALA A 209 10.76 -10.84 2.33
N ASN A 210 10.30 -10.76 3.57
CA ASN A 210 10.95 -11.31 4.77
C ASN A 210 12.41 -10.88 4.93
N ALA A 211 12.76 -9.68 4.45
CA ALA A 211 14.12 -9.17 4.47
C ALA A 211 14.25 -7.85 5.23
N VAL A 212 15.33 -7.69 5.99
CA VAL A 212 15.74 -6.45 6.65
C VAL A 212 17.08 -5.95 6.11
N PRO A 213 17.30 -4.64 5.95
CA PRO A 213 18.60 -4.11 5.56
C PRO A 213 19.60 -4.23 6.73
N GLU A 214 20.87 -4.51 6.43
CA GLU A 214 21.96 -4.41 7.40
C GLU A 214 22.12 -2.93 7.81
N GLY A 215 21.65 -2.62 9.02
CA GLY A 215 21.70 -1.27 9.59
C GLY A 215 20.48 -0.40 9.26
N ARG A 216 20.73 0.90 9.05
CA ARG A 216 19.70 1.93 8.82
C ARG A 216 19.52 2.20 7.32
N ASN A 217 18.47 2.93 6.97
CA ASN A 217 18.21 3.36 5.60
C ASN A 217 19.50 3.94 4.97
N LYS A 218 19.81 3.51 3.75
CA LYS A 218 21.06 3.83 3.06
C LYS A 218 20.75 4.34 1.65
N THR A 219 21.48 5.37 1.24
CA THR A 219 21.47 5.84 -0.15
C THR A 219 22.89 5.74 -0.70
N ILE A 220 23.01 5.18 -1.90
CA ILE A 220 24.27 5.08 -2.65
C ILE A 220 24.11 6.00 -3.86
N ALA A 221 24.91 7.07 -3.91
CA ALA A 221 25.01 7.88 -5.12
C ALA A 221 25.81 7.09 -6.17
N VAL A 222 25.24 6.90 -7.36
CA VAL A 222 25.88 6.16 -8.45
C VAL A 222 26.37 7.12 -9.52
N ASN A 223 25.59 8.15 -9.85
CA ASN A 223 25.93 9.22 -10.80
C ASN A 223 26.51 8.70 -12.12
N SER A 224 25.86 7.68 -12.68
CA SER A 224 26.18 7.08 -13.98
C SER A 224 25.21 7.54 -15.06
N GLY A 225 25.45 7.14 -16.32
CA GLY A 225 24.57 7.48 -17.43
C GLY A 225 23.17 6.86 -17.33
N GLU A 226 23.05 5.73 -16.63
CA GLU A 226 21.80 4.97 -16.50
C GLU A 226 21.15 5.13 -15.11
N VAL A 227 21.96 5.23 -14.05
CA VAL A 227 21.51 5.27 -12.64
C VAL A 227 22.01 6.51 -11.92
N LYS A 228 21.07 7.24 -11.30
CA LYS A 228 21.33 8.38 -10.41
C LYS A 228 21.77 7.90 -9.02
N SER A 229 20.91 7.13 -8.35
CA SER A 229 21.15 6.65 -6.99
C SER A 229 20.40 5.36 -6.68
N ILE A 230 20.83 4.65 -5.64
CA ILE A 230 20.15 3.47 -5.12
C ILE A 230 19.78 3.74 -3.66
N ARG A 231 18.49 3.61 -3.33
CA ARG A 231 17.97 3.78 -1.97
C ARG A 231 17.57 2.44 -1.43
N ILE A 232 18.01 2.14 -0.21
CA ILE A 232 17.71 0.91 0.50
C ILE A 232 17.05 1.29 1.80
N SER A 233 15.82 0.85 2.00
CA SER A 233 15.10 1.10 3.23
C SER A 233 14.23 -0.08 3.60
N ARG A 234 13.95 -0.23 4.89
CA ARG A 234 12.89 -1.11 5.35
C ARG A 234 11.55 -0.45 5.02
N TYR A 235 10.88 -0.95 3.99
CA TYR A 235 9.59 -0.44 3.51
C TYR A 235 8.44 -0.89 4.40
N GLN A 236 8.49 -2.13 4.86
CA GLN A 236 7.54 -2.69 5.82
C GLN A 236 8.29 -3.28 7.00
N LEU A 237 7.76 -3.05 8.21
CA LEU A 237 8.35 -3.57 9.45
C LEU A 237 8.05 -5.05 9.65
N TYR A 238 6.82 -5.49 9.35
CA TYR A 238 6.38 -6.87 9.52
C TYR A 238 5.22 -7.25 8.57
N PRO A 239 5.28 -8.39 7.84
CA PRO A 239 6.51 -9.16 7.68
C PRO A 239 7.56 -8.23 7.03
N PRO A 240 8.85 -8.31 7.41
CA PRO A 240 9.79 -7.28 7.04
C PRO A 240 9.96 -7.27 5.51
N VAL A 241 9.82 -6.10 4.91
CA VAL A 241 10.09 -5.91 3.47
C VAL A 241 11.18 -4.87 3.34
N THR A 242 12.27 -5.24 2.67
CA THR A 242 13.30 -4.28 2.26
C THR A 242 13.01 -3.84 0.83
N ARG A 243 12.89 -2.53 0.62
CA ARG A 243 12.73 -1.94 -0.71
C ARG A 243 14.05 -1.35 -1.16
N VAL A 244 14.50 -1.79 -2.33
CA VAL A 244 15.63 -1.21 -3.06
C VAL A 244 15.06 -0.43 -4.23
N VAL A 245 15.21 0.90 -4.21
CA VAL A 245 14.79 1.80 -5.29
C VAL A 245 16.02 2.24 -6.07
N ILE A 246 16.06 1.91 -7.35
CA ILE A 246 17.08 2.34 -8.30
C ILE A 246 16.52 3.54 -9.04
N ASP A 247 16.98 4.75 -8.69
CA ASP A 247 16.63 5.99 -9.37
C ASP A 247 17.37 6.06 -10.71
N LEU A 248 16.64 6.05 -11.81
CA LEU A 248 17.22 6.02 -13.15
C LEU A 248 17.40 7.44 -13.71
N VAL A 249 18.34 7.58 -14.64
CA VAL A 249 18.51 8.82 -15.43
C VAL A 249 17.40 8.94 -16.48
N SER A 250 17.13 7.84 -17.18
CA SER A 250 16.07 7.65 -18.17
C SER A 250 15.47 6.25 -18.05
N ALA A 251 14.33 6.01 -18.70
CA ALA A 251 13.69 4.70 -18.73
C ALA A 251 14.66 3.60 -19.21
N GLN A 252 14.77 2.54 -18.40
CA GLN A 252 15.52 1.33 -18.70
C GLN A 252 14.58 0.13 -18.57
N ASP A 253 14.82 -0.91 -19.34
CA ASP A 253 14.28 -2.23 -19.05
C ASP A 253 15.24 -2.96 -18.10
N PHE A 254 14.73 -4.00 -17.43
CA PHE A 254 15.50 -4.72 -16.43
C PHE A 254 15.24 -6.22 -16.41
N GLU A 255 16.26 -6.97 -16.01
CA GLU A 255 16.19 -8.41 -15.76
C GLU A 255 16.60 -8.69 -14.31
N LEU A 256 15.85 -9.59 -13.65
CA LEU A 256 16.24 -10.13 -12.35
C LEU A 256 16.92 -11.49 -12.55
N ALA A 257 18.14 -11.63 -12.01
CA ALA A 257 18.86 -12.89 -11.97
C ALA A 257 19.16 -13.27 -10.51
N PRO A 258 18.26 -14.01 -9.84
CA PRO A 258 18.50 -14.59 -8.52
C PRO A 258 19.58 -15.67 -8.57
N SER A 259 20.42 -15.76 -7.53
CA SER A 259 21.45 -16.80 -7.40
C SER A 259 21.75 -17.06 -5.92
N ALA A 260 21.31 -18.22 -5.42
CA ALA A 260 21.45 -18.60 -4.00
C ALA A 260 21.03 -17.47 -3.05
N ASN A 261 22.00 -16.77 -2.44
CA ASN A 261 21.81 -15.65 -1.50
C ASN A 261 22.11 -14.26 -2.12
N ARG A 262 22.14 -14.17 -3.45
CA ARG A 262 22.40 -12.94 -4.21
C ARG A 262 21.28 -12.70 -5.23
N LEU A 263 21.08 -11.44 -5.54
CA LEU A 263 20.20 -11.00 -6.62
C LEU A 263 20.93 -9.97 -7.45
N LYS A 264 20.92 -10.19 -8.77
CA LYS A 264 21.45 -9.25 -9.75
C LYS A 264 20.29 -8.61 -10.49
N VAL A 265 20.28 -7.28 -10.55
CA VAL A 265 19.34 -6.48 -11.32
C VAL A 265 20.12 -5.88 -12.48
N ARG A 266 19.93 -6.42 -13.68
CA ARG A 266 20.62 -5.94 -14.88
C ARG A 266 19.76 -4.88 -15.54
N LEU A 267 20.34 -3.73 -15.82
CA LEU A 267 19.67 -2.67 -16.56
C LEU A 267 20.11 -2.70 -18.01
N HIS A 268 19.17 -2.53 -18.92
CA HIS A 268 19.43 -2.40 -20.35
C HIS A 268 18.58 -1.29 -20.96
N PRO A 269 19.08 -0.60 -22.00
CA PRO A 269 18.35 0.46 -22.67
C PRO A 269 16.95 -0.02 -23.06
N ALA A 270 15.93 0.78 -22.75
CA ALA A 270 14.56 0.44 -23.10
C ALA A 270 14.43 0.26 -24.62
N GLY A 271 13.96 -0.90 -25.06
CA GLY A 271 13.87 -1.26 -26.50
C GLY A 271 15.04 -2.05 -27.08
N ALA A 272 16.00 -2.49 -26.25
CA ALA A 272 16.95 -3.54 -26.65
C ALA A 272 16.28 -4.92 -26.48
N GLU A 273 15.73 -5.44 -27.57
CA GLU A 273 15.18 -6.80 -27.67
C GLU A 273 16.27 -7.82 -27.29
N VAL A 274 16.08 -8.52 -26.16
CA VAL A 274 16.88 -9.70 -25.82
C VAL A 274 16.39 -10.83 -26.72
N ALA A 275 17.03 -10.95 -27.88
CA ALA A 275 16.89 -12.07 -28.78
C ALA A 275 17.44 -13.37 -28.14
N ALA A 276 16.62 -14.42 -28.25
CA ALA A 276 16.91 -15.86 -28.17
C ALA A 276 16.87 -16.57 -26.80
N ALA A 277 15.71 -17.18 -26.51
CA ALA A 277 15.56 -18.64 -26.46
C ALA A 277 14.09 -19.09 -26.70
N THR A 278 13.76 -19.28 -27.99
CA THR A 278 12.98 -20.41 -28.57
C THR A 278 11.57 -20.80 -28.04
N THR A 279 10.58 -20.34 -28.82
CA THR A 279 9.46 -21.09 -29.45
C THR A 279 8.17 -21.39 -28.67
N PRO A 280 7.08 -20.65 -28.94
CA PRO A 280 5.70 -21.16 -28.97
C PRO A 280 5.38 -21.74 -30.38
N PRO A 281 4.56 -22.80 -30.50
CA PRO A 281 4.20 -23.37 -31.80
C PRO A 281 3.41 -22.35 -32.63
N ALA A 282 3.89 -22.10 -33.85
CA ALA A 282 3.17 -21.35 -34.86
C ALA A 282 1.84 -22.05 -35.18
N GLN A 283 0.73 -21.42 -34.80
CA GLN A 283 -0.53 -21.66 -35.47
C GLN A 283 -0.52 -20.87 -36.77
N ASN A 284 -0.47 -21.61 -37.87
CA ASN A 284 -0.74 -21.16 -39.23
C ASN A 284 -2.07 -20.39 -39.26
N LEU A 285 -2.02 -19.07 -39.50
CA LEU A 285 -3.11 -18.33 -40.11
C LEU A 285 -2.55 -17.72 -41.39
N GLN A 286 -3.07 -18.26 -42.50
CA GLN A 286 -2.70 -17.92 -43.86
C GLN A 286 -2.94 -16.43 -44.14
N ALA A 287 -2.02 -15.87 -44.91
CA ALA A 287 -2.07 -14.52 -45.47
C ALA A 287 -3.24 -14.36 -46.46
N ASP A 288 -3.84 -13.17 -46.42
CA ASP A 288 -4.84 -12.65 -47.35
C ASP A 288 -4.46 -12.81 -48.84
N PRO A 289 -5.43 -13.14 -49.71
CA PRO A 289 -5.29 -12.87 -51.13
C PRO A 289 -5.80 -11.45 -51.49
N LYS A 290 -4.90 -10.73 -52.15
CA LYS A 290 -5.04 -9.54 -53.00
C LYS A 290 -6.45 -9.29 -53.60
N PRO A 291 -6.97 -8.05 -53.60
CA PRO A 291 -8.23 -7.69 -54.26
C PRO A 291 -8.16 -7.80 -55.79
N ALA A 292 -9.12 -8.50 -56.39
CA ALA A 292 -9.43 -8.48 -57.81
C ALA A 292 -10.62 -7.54 -58.07
N GLU A 293 -10.49 -6.77 -59.13
CA GLU A 293 -11.39 -5.72 -59.63
C GLU A 293 -12.48 -6.29 -60.57
N ILE A 294 -13.44 -5.42 -60.96
CA ILE A 294 -14.39 -5.46 -62.11
C ILE A 294 -15.84 -5.93 -61.75
N PRO A 295 -16.95 -5.34 -62.30
CA PRO A 295 -17.26 -3.97 -62.73
C PRO A 295 -18.67 -3.46 -62.26
N ALA A 296 -18.98 -2.20 -62.56
CA ALA A 296 -20.32 -1.58 -62.43
C ALA A 296 -21.37 -2.10 -63.44
N PRO A 297 -22.67 -1.89 -63.16
CA PRO A 297 -23.53 -1.28 -64.19
C PRO A 297 -24.47 -0.16 -63.68
N ALA A 298 -24.43 0.95 -64.43
CA ALA A 298 -25.53 1.74 -65.00
C ALA A 298 -26.82 2.10 -64.19
N VAL A 299 -26.91 3.40 -63.86
CA VAL A 299 -27.99 4.42 -64.01
C VAL A 299 -29.49 4.10 -63.83
N THR A 300 -30.18 4.97 -63.08
CA THR A 300 -31.37 5.72 -63.54
C THR A 300 -31.65 6.96 -62.67
N GLU A 301 -31.95 8.08 -63.33
CA GLU A 301 -32.21 9.42 -62.81
C GLU A 301 -33.67 9.59 -62.31
N THR A 302 -33.92 10.56 -61.40
CA THR A 302 -34.93 11.66 -61.56
C THR A 302 -35.32 12.34 -60.22
N SER A 303 -34.93 13.62 -60.12
CA SER A 303 -35.60 14.87 -59.64
C SER A 303 -36.67 14.93 -58.53
N ALA A 304 -36.49 15.91 -57.61
CA ALA A 304 -37.36 17.09 -57.34
C ALA A 304 -37.13 17.66 -55.90
N THR A 305 -36.33 18.72 -55.71
CA THR A 305 -36.67 20.16 -55.49
C THR A 305 -37.32 20.58 -54.16
N ALA A 306 -36.58 21.42 -53.39
CA ALA A 306 -36.96 22.70 -52.74
C ALA A 306 -35.82 23.06 -51.73
N GLN A 307 -34.88 23.97 -51.99
CA GLN A 307 -34.95 25.45 -52.06
C GLN A 307 -35.68 26.07 -50.85
N ALA A 308 -35.24 27.12 -50.15
CA ALA A 308 -33.97 27.83 -49.90
C ALA A 308 -34.27 28.84 -48.77
N ALA A 309 -33.22 29.44 -48.18
CA ALA A 309 -33.09 30.83 -47.72
C ALA A 309 -32.15 30.88 -46.49
N THR A 310 -30.86 31.20 -46.64
CA THR A 310 -30.26 32.56 -46.69
C THR A 310 -30.33 33.28 -45.33
N VAL A 311 -29.35 34.01 -44.80
CA VAL A 311 -28.11 34.60 -45.35
C VAL A 311 -27.23 35.04 -44.16
N ASN A 312 -25.92 34.97 -44.37
CA ASN A 312 -24.86 35.93 -44.02
C ASN A 312 -24.61 36.34 -42.55
N ALA A 313 -23.42 36.78 -42.16
CA ALA A 313 -22.02 36.65 -42.60
C ALA A 313 -21.26 37.69 -41.76
N ALA A 314 -20.08 37.32 -41.25
CA ALA A 314 -18.95 38.22 -40.92
C ALA A 314 -19.24 39.29 -39.82
N SER A 315 -18.26 39.86 -39.12
CA SER A 315 -16.82 39.86 -39.23
C SER A 315 -16.21 40.24 -37.88
N GLU A 316 -15.00 39.74 -37.69
CA GLU A 316 -13.86 40.25 -36.92
C GLU A 316 -13.93 41.70 -36.39
N ALA A 317 -13.45 41.94 -35.17
CA ALA A 317 -12.11 42.52 -34.97
C ALA A 317 -11.88 43.05 -33.53
N LYS A 318 -10.61 43.00 -33.19
CA LYS A 318 -9.90 43.33 -31.95
C LYS A 318 -9.65 44.83 -31.84
N THR A 319 -9.65 45.40 -30.63
CA THR A 319 -8.75 46.46 -30.07
C THR A 319 -9.38 47.03 -28.78
N SER A 320 -8.69 46.92 -27.64
CA SER A 320 -7.83 47.94 -27.00
C SER A 320 -8.62 48.97 -26.18
N GLY A 321 -8.24 49.15 -24.92
CA GLY A 321 -8.71 50.26 -24.09
C GLY A 321 -8.56 50.00 -22.60
N ALA A 322 -7.42 50.41 -22.05
CA ALA A 322 -7.17 50.49 -20.63
C ALA A 322 -7.74 51.79 -20.01
N GLN A 323 -7.88 51.75 -18.67
CA GLN A 323 -7.84 52.84 -17.69
C GLN A 323 -9.14 53.32 -16.99
N THR A 324 -9.17 52.96 -15.69
CA THR A 324 -9.46 53.79 -14.49
C THR A 324 -10.82 54.44 -14.30
N SER A 325 -11.53 54.01 -13.24
CA SER A 325 -11.96 54.93 -12.18
C SER A 325 -11.97 54.22 -10.83
N ALA A 326 -11.48 54.90 -9.81
CA ALA A 326 -11.41 54.47 -8.43
C ALA A 326 -12.67 54.90 -7.67
N ALA A 327 -13.20 54.04 -6.80
CA ALA A 327 -13.92 54.42 -5.59
C ALA A 327 -13.83 53.27 -4.57
N ALA A 328 -13.27 53.59 -3.41
CA ALA A 328 -13.02 52.69 -2.29
C ALA A 328 -14.28 52.41 -1.48
N ASN A 329 -14.44 51.18 -0.96
CA ASN A 329 -14.49 50.95 0.49
C ASN A 329 -14.41 49.45 0.90
N ALA A 330 -13.51 49.19 1.86
CA ALA A 330 -13.47 48.15 2.91
C ALA A 330 -13.72 46.67 2.53
N ALA A 331 -12.71 45.81 2.42
CA ALA A 331 -11.92 45.15 3.48
C ALA A 331 -12.52 43.82 3.99
N THR A 332 -11.91 42.69 3.61
CA THR A 332 -11.34 41.68 4.53
C THR A 332 -10.29 40.86 3.76
N LYS A 333 -9.04 40.91 4.25
CA LYS A 333 -7.81 40.41 3.62
C LYS A 333 -7.63 38.91 3.90
N ALA A 334 -7.26 38.16 2.85
CA ALA A 334 -6.81 36.77 2.95
C ALA A 334 -5.52 36.68 3.78
N ALA A 335 -5.46 35.72 4.71
CA ALA A 335 -4.28 35.45 5.51
C ALA A 335 -3.17 34.82 4.66
N ASP A 336 -1.99 35.42 4.80
CA ASP A 336 -0.73 35.07 4.18
C ASP A 336 -0.19 33.76 4.77
N PHE A 337 0.24 32.80 3.94
CA PHE A 337 0.93 31.61 4.42
C PHE A 337 2.41 31.95 4.63
N ALA A 338 2.83 32.08 5.89
CA ALA A 338 4.24 32.20 6.23
C ALA A 338 4.92 30.82 6.09
N VAL A 339 5.87 30.71 5.15
CA VAL A 339 6.82 29.58 5.10
C VAL A 339 7.81 29.78 6.24
N VAL A 340 7.69 28.97 7.29
CA VAL A 340 8.67 28.91 8.37
C VAL A 340 9.77 27.92 7.95
N ASN A 341 10.97 28.43 7.68
CA ASN A 341 12.17 27.60 7.59
C ASN A 341 12.60 27.23 9.01
N PRO A 342 12.64 25.95 9.41
CA PRO A 342 13.25 25.58 10.69
C PRO A 342 14.77 25.74 10.59
N GLU A 343 15.34 26.62 11.42
CA GLU A 343 16.78 26.57 11.69
C GLU A 343 17.11 25.33 12.52
N TYR A 344 18.03 24.51 12.03
CA TYR A 344 18.56 23.38 12.76
C TYR A 344 19.79 23.83 13.56
N HIS A 345 19.70 23.83 14.88
CA HIS A 345 20.89 23.92 15.73
C HIS A 345 21.51 22.53 15.87
N THR A 346 22.76 22.39 15.45
CA THR A 346 23.58 21.21 15.76
C THR A 346 23.86 21.17 17.26
N ILE A 347 23.37 20.15 17.96
CA ILE A 347 23.82 19.86 19.32
C ILE A 347 25.21 19.24 19.21
N ALA A 348 26.24 20.00 19.57
CA ALA A 348 27.57 19.44 19.77
C ALA A 348 27.51 18.47 20.94
N ALA A 349 27.79 17.19 20.69
CA ALA A 349 28.02 16.22 21.74
C ALA A 349 29.32 16.61 22.45
N ASN A 350 29.22 17.29 23.59
CA ASN A 350 30.36 17.49 24.46
C ASN A 350 30.61 16.18 25.21
N VAL A 351 31.38 15.29 24.60
CA VAL A 351 31.91 14.09 25.26
C VAL A 351 33.38 14.38 25.52
N ASP A 352 33.67 14.85 26.73
CA ASP A 352 35.02 14.90 27.26
C ASP A 352 35.51 13.45 27.47
N PRO A 353 36.59 12.99 26.82
CA PRO A 353 37.06 11.61 26.94
C PRO A 353 37.83 11.31 28.24
N ALA A 354 37.87 12.21 29.24
CA ALA A 354 38.73 12.05 30.41
C ALA A 354 38.10 11.53 31.72
N THR A 355 36.85 11.07 31.76
CA THR A 355 36.23 10.55 33.01
C THR A 355 35.58 9.18 32.85
N ARG A 356 36.40 8.17 32.54
CA ARG A 356 36.06 6.76 32.81
C ARG A 356 37.26 6.03 33.40
N ALA A 357 37.67 6.47 34.58
CA ALA A 357 38.41 5.66 35.54
C ALA A 357 37.85 6.00 36.93
N ASN A 358 37.62 4.99 37.76
CA ASN A 358 37.04 5.02 39.11
C ASN A 358 35.53 4.77 39.18
N HIS A 359 35.13 3.53 38.89
CA HIS A 359 34.13 2.81 39.69
C HIS A 359 34.33 1.31 39.49
N ALA A 360 35.41 0.81 40.10
CA ALA A 360 35.60 -0.59 40.43
C ALA A 360 36.59 -0.62 41.61
N ALA A 361 36.04 -0.48 42.81
CA ALA A 361 36.64 -0.89 44.06
C ALA A 361 35.58 -1.68 44.83
#